data_AF-A0A522WWQ8-F1
#
_entry.id   AF-A0A522WWQ8-F1
#
_cell.length_a   1.000
_cell.length_b   1.000
_cell.length_c   1.000
_cell.angle_alpha   90.00
_cell.angle_beta   90.00
_cell.angle_gamma   90.00
#
_symmetry.space_group_name_H-M   'P 1'
#
loop_
_entity.id
_entity.type
_entity.pdbx_description
1 polymer ?
#
loop_
_entity_poly.entity_id
_entity_poly.type
_entity_poly.pdbx_seq_one_letter_code
_entity_poly.pdbx_strand_id
1 'polypeptide(L)'
;MMSRCFRVYLRIFFIGGIIVSAGVFAYAAWAGHLPVNVWVFRCPTAGYSPDTFLSYCDDPAYGDYEHEALFTGLEAKDSLKSAEVLILGDSRAQFAFSTAAMDDYFQRSGMRYFNLAFGYGEQDLFPRKIIEIHDLHPRIVVINTDFFFYNAASRPALKLIGANDTQPTLGGQVRKLAQAYHRDLCTRPDSALAGAICSNGSGGQFKSSRTGRMTNINPAISRRYPTAEAAGAQPANAELILSNARAFKAMLDARGARMVLTVAPFSRTDFTMAERISADLGVAFIRIPAEGYETFDTNHLDRESAERWSRRLLEELGPILRQVP
;
A
#
# COMPACT_ATOMS: atom_id res chain seq x y z
N MET A 1 -3.98 21.32 -61.87
CA MET A 1 -4.13 22.28 -60.75
C MET A 1 -4.98 21.74 -59.58
N MET A 2 -6.05 20.97 -59.82
CA MET A 2 -6.88 20.32 -58.78
C MET A 2 -6.13 19.48 -57.72
N SER A 3 -5.02 18.84 -58.09
CA SER A 3 -4.25 17.96 -57.18
C SER A 3 -3.58 18.69 -56.00
N ARG A 4 -3.30 19.99 -56.11
CA ARG A 4 -2.61 20.76 -55.04
C ARG A 4 -3.60 21.28 -53.99
N CYS A 5 -4.74 21.82 -54.44
CA CYS A 5 -5.82 22.26 -53.55
C CYS A 5 -6.43 21.09 -52.77
N PHE A 6 -6.64 19.94 -53.41
CA PHE A 6 -7.17 18.74 -52.75
C PHE A 6 -6.22 18.19 -51.66
N ARG A 7 -4.90 18.19 -51.91
CA ARG A 7 -3.90 17.80 -50.91
C ARG A 7 -3.86 18.75 -49.71
N VAL A 8 -4.01 20.06 -49.94
CA VAL A 8 -4.05 21.05 -48.85
C VAL A 8 -5.32 20.89 -48.02
N TYR A 9 -6.48 20.69 -48.66
CA TYR A 9 -7.74 20.41 -47.97
C TYR A 9 -7.66 19.16 -47.09
N LEU A 10 -7.16 18.04 -47.63
CA LEU A 10 -6.97 16.81 -46.86
C LEU A 10 -6.02 17.03 -45.67
N ARG A 11 -4.90 17.74 -45.85
CA ARG A 11 -3.98 18.06 -44.75
C ARG A 11 -4.66 18.87 -43.65
N ILE A 12 -5.41 19.92 -44.00
CA ILE A 12 -6.14 20.74 -43.04
C ILE A 12 -7.20 19.91 -42.31
N PHE A 13 -7.94 19.08 -43.04
CA PHE A 13 -8.96 18.21 -42.48
C PHE A 13 -8.36 17.17 -41.50
N PHE A 14 -7.27 16.50 -41.88
CA PHE A 14 -6.60 15.53 -40.99
C PHE A 14 -5.94 16.20 -39.80
N ILE A 15 -5.24 17.32 -39.99
CA ILE A 15 -4.62 18.07 -38.89
C ILE A 15 -5.69 18.61 -37.94
N GLY A 16 -6.76 19.20 -38.48
CA GLY A 16 -7.90 19.68 -37.69
C GLY A 16 -8.57 18.54 -36.91
N GLY A 17 -8.79 17.39 -37.56
CA GLY A 17 -9.31 16.18 -36.91
C GLY A 17 -8.41 15.71 -35.77
N ILE A 18 -7.10 15.62 -35.98
CA ILE A 18 -6.12 15.24 -34.94
C ILE A 18 -6.17 16.22 -33.77
N ILE A 19 -6.20 17.53 -34.03
CA ILE A 19 -6.26 18.55 -32.97
C ILE A 19 -7.54 18.43 -32.15
N VAL A 20 -8.71 18.26 -32.81
CA VAL A 20 -9.99 18.10 -32.12
C VAL A 20 -9.99 16.81 -31.30
N SER A 21 -9.54 15.68 -31.86
CA SER A 21 -9.45 14.41 -31.14
C SER A 21 -8.49 14.50 -29.94
N ALA A 22 -7.33 15.14 -30.10
CA ALA A 22 -6.40 15.37 -29.01
C ALA A 22 -7.01 16.28 -27.92
N GLY A 23 -7.74 17.33 -28.31
CA GLY A 23 -8.44 18.23 -27.40
C GLY A 23 -9.55 17.54 -26.60
N VAL A 24 -10.39 16.73 -27.27
CA VAL A 24 -11.44 15.94 -26.61
C VAL A 24 -10.84 14.88 -25.68
N PHE A 25 -9.78 14.19 -26.11
CA PHE A 25 -9.08 13.22 -25.27
C PHE A 25 -8.45 13.89 -24.05
N ALA A 26 -7.76 15.02 -24.22
CA ALA A 26 -7.16 15.77 -23.12
C ALA A 26 -8.22 16.28 -22.14
N TYR A 27 -9.36 16.78 -22.64
CA TYR A 27 -10.48 17.19 -21.80
C TYR A 27 -11.08 15.99 -21.04
N ALA A 28 -11.32 14.87 -21.71
CA ALA A 28 -11.85 13.66 -21.08
C ALA A 28 -10.88 13.08 -20.03
N ALA A 29 -9.57 13.12 -20.29
CA ALA A 29 -8.54 12.71 -19.34
C ALA A 29 -8.52 13.63 -18.12
N TRP A 30 -8.52 14.94 -18.34
CA TRP A 30 -8.50 15.96 -17.30
C TRP A 30 -9.77 15.95 -16.43
N ALA A 31 -10.94 15.74 -17.05
CA ALA A 31 -12.23 15.65 -16.38
C ALA A 31 -12.48 14.27 -15.72
N GLY A 32 -11.58 13.30 -15.87
CA GLY A 32 -11.75 11.96 -15.31
C GLY A 32 -12.84 11.13 -16.00
N HIS A 33 -13.16 11.44 -17.25
CA HIS A 33 -14.14 10.71 -18.06
C HIS A 33 -13.53 9.55 -18.86
N LEU A 34 -12.20 9.41 -18.86
CA LEU A 34 -11.56 8.25 -19.45
C LEU A 34 -11.78 7.01 -18.57
N PRO A 35 -12.00 5.82 -19.17
CA PRO A 35 -12.12 4.57 -18.42
C PRO A 35 -10.80 4.17 -17.73
N VAL A 36 -9.70 4.83 -18.07
CA VAL A 36 -8.39 4.67 -17.44
C VAL A 36 -8.11 5.89 -16.56
N ASN A 37 -8.14 5.68 -15.25
CA ASN A 37 -7.83 6.69 -14.24
C ASN A 37 -6.31 6.95 -14.21
N VAL A 38 -5.77 7.67 -15.19
CA VAL A 38 -4.33 7.90 -15.37
C VAL A 38 -3.88 9.33 -15.06
N TRP A 39 -4.79 10.19 -14.60
CA TRP A 39 -4.53 11.62 -14.48
C TRP A 39 -3.78 11.98 -13.19
N VAL A 40 -2.46 11.81 -13.24
CA VAL A 40 -1.56 12.03 -12.11
C VAL A 40 -1.24 13.50 -11.84
N PHE A 41 -1.46 14.41 -12.81
CA PHE A 41 -1.01 15.82 -12.71
C PHE A 41 -1.76 16.67 -11.67
N ARG A 42 -2.85 16.15 -11.10
CA ARG A 42 -3.57 16.79 -9.98
C ARG A 42 -3.13 16.30 -8.60
N CYS A 43 -2.26 15.29 -8.59
CA CYS A 43 -1.80 14.61 -7.40
C CYS A 43 -0.57 15.32 -6.81
N PRO A 44 -0.32 15.16 -5.51
CA PRO A 44 0.80 15.83 -4.88
C PRO A 44 2.11 15.36 -5.48
N THR A 45 3.09 16.26 -5.48
CA THR A 45 4.46 16.00 -5.93
C THR A 45 5.43 15.81 -4.76
N ALA A 46 5.09 16.39 -3.61
CA ALA A 46 5.84 16.30 -2.38
C ALA A 46 5.77 14.87 -1.79
N GLY A 47 6.77 14.06 -2.12
CA GLY A 47 6.88 12.67 -1.67
C GLY A 47 7.61 11.75 -2.65
N TYR A 48 7.84 12.19 -3.89
CA TYR A 48 8.73 11.49 -4.81
C TYR A 48 10.18 11.45 -4.29
N SER A 49 10.78 10.28 -4.37
CA SER A 49 12.20 9.98 -4.25
C SER A 49 12.59 8.97 -5.35
N PRO A 50 13.87 8.61 -5.49
CA PRO A 50 14.27 7.55 -6.41
C PRO A 50 13.62 6.19 -6.12
N ASP A 51 13.24 5.95 -4.86
CA ASP A 51 12.67 4.69 -4.39
C ASP A 51 11.18 4.79 -3.99
N THR A 52 10.48 5.89 -4.24
CA THR A 52 9.03 5.99 -3.98
C THR A 52 8.19 6.19 -5.24
N PHE A 53 6.97 5.68 -5.19
CA PHE A 53 5.93 5.89 -6.18
C PHE A 53 4.65 6.41 -5.50
N LEU A 54 3.80 7.12 -6.25
CA LEU A 54 2.51 7.60 -5.78
C LEU A 54 1.53 6.41 -5.68
N SER A 55 1.33 5.92 -4.46
CA SER A 55 0.50 4.74 -4.15
C SER A 55 -0.99 5.03 -4.20
N TYR A 56 -1.38 6.24 -3.80
CA TYR A 56 -2.76 6.71 -3.76
C TYR A 56 -2.82 8.21 -3.98
N CYS A 57 -3.87 8.68 -4.64
CA CYS A 57 -4.21 10.10 -4.75
C CYS A 57 -5.71 10.28 -4.63
N ASP A 58 -6.12 11.26 -3.83
CA ASP A 58 -7.52 11.66 -3.62
C ASP A 58 -8.03 12.49 -4.81
N ASP A 59 -7.88 11.92 -6.00
CA ASP A 59 -8.44 12.41 -7.24
C ASP A 59 -9.17 11.24 -7.92
N PRO A 60 -10.47 11.37 -8.24
CA PRO A 60 -11.23 10.31 -8.90
C PRO A 60 -10.62 9.84 -10.22
N ALA A 61 -9.84 10.69 -10.90
CA ALA A 61 -9.14 10.38 -12.15
C ALA A 61 -7.79 9.66 -11.93
N TYR A 62 -7.41 9.37 -10.68
CA TYR A 62 -6.24 8.57 -10.32
C TYR A 62 -6.61 7.48 -9.30
N GLY A 63 -6.88 7.85 -8.04
CA GLY A 63 -7.27 6.91 -6.98
C GLY A 63 -6.16 5.95 -6.54
N ASP A 64 -6.53 4.71 -6.28
CA ASP A 64 -5.61 3.64 -5.87
C ASP A 64 -4.73 3.16 -7.03
N TYR A 65 -3.43 3.04 -6.75
CA TYR A 65 -2.44 2.42 -7.63
C TYR A 65 -1.66 1.30 -6.93
N GLU A 66 -1.52 1.32 -5.60
CA GLU A 66 -0.68 0.36 -4.89
C GLU A 66 -1.10 -1.10 -5.04
N HIS A 67 -2.40 -1.39 -5.15
CA HIS A 67 -2.87 -2.77 -5.27
C HIS A 67 -2.36 -3.38 -6.56
N GLU A 68 -2.58 -2.71 -7.70
CA GLU A 68 -2.10 -3.19 -8.99
C GLU A 68 -0.57 -3.20 -9.04
N ALA A 69 0.07 -2.15 -8.54
CA ALA A 69 1.52 -1.99 -8.56
C ALA A 69 2.25 -3.13 -7.84
N LEU A 70 1.74 -3.56 -6.68
CA LEU A 70 2.33 -4.64 -5.89
C LEU A 70 1.85 -6.02 -6.35
N PHE A 71 0.58 -6.17 -6.72
CA PHE A 71 0.03 -7.45 -7.21
C PHE A 71 0.73 -7.92 -8.49
N THR A 72 1.03 -7.00 -9.41
CA THR A 72 1.67 -7.31 -10.70
C THR A 72 3.19 -7.16 -10.68
N GLY A 73 3.75 -6.63 -9.59
CA GLY A 73 5.18 -6.40 -9.44
C GLY A 73 5.74 -5.23 -10.28
N LEU A 74 4.91 -4.25 -10.62
CA LEU A 74 5.34 -3.07 -11.39
C LEU A 74 6.40 -2.23 -10.66
N GLU A 75 6.29 -2.05 -9.34
CA GLU A 75 7.16 -1.11 -8.61
C GLU A 75 8.19 -1.79 -7.70
N ALA A 76 7.82 -2.89 -7.04
CA ALA A 76 8.57 -3.41 -5.89
C ALA A 76 8.93 -4.91 -5.97
N LYS A 77 8.92 -5.49 -7.17
CA LYS A 77 9.10 -6.95 -7.36
C LYS A 77 10.37 -7.48 -6.70
N ASP A 78 11.51 -6.84 -6.96
CA ASP A 78 12.81 -7.31 -6.45
C ASP A 78 12.87 -7.18 -4.93
N SER A 79 12.39 -6.05 -4.38
CA SER A 79 12.33 -5.82 -2.94
C SER A 79 11.43 -6.84 -2.24
N LEU A 80 10.24 -7.12 -2.78
CA LEU A 80 9.31 -8.13 -2.28
C LEU A 80 9.94 -9.52 -2.25
N LYS A 81 10.57 -9.94 -3.36
CA LYS A 81 11.23 -11.26 -3.46
C LYS A 81 12.41 -11.40 -2.52
N SER A 82 13.04 -10.28 -2.17
CA SER A 82 14.25 -10.26 -1.39
C SER A 82 14.01 -10.00 0.11
N ALA A 83 12.78 -9.64 0.48
CA ALA A 83 12.42 -9.38 1.86
C ALA A 83 12.52 -10.66 2.71
N GLU A 84 13.26 -10.57 3.81
CA GLU A 84 13.35 -11.63 4.80
C GLU A 84 12.21 -11.51 5.82
N VAL A 85 11.70 -10.30 6.03
CA VAL A 85 10.54 -10.02 6.88
C VAL A 85 9.44 -9.37 6.06
N LEU A 86 8.29 -10.03 5.96
CA LEU A 86 7.09 -9.40 5.43
C LEU A 86 6.18 -8.96 6.57
N ILE A 87 5.63 -7.76 6.46
CA ILE A 87 4.61 -7.25 7.36
C ILE A 87 3.29 -7.21 6.62
N LEU A 88 2.26 -7.86 7.16
CA LEU A 88 0.94 -7.95 6.57
C LEU A 88 -0.11 -7.31 7.48
N GLY A 89 -1.13 -6.73 6.87
CA GLY A 89 -2.26 -6.16 7.60
C GLY A 89 -3.07 -5.18 6.76
N ASP A 90 -4.00 -4.54 7.44
CA ASP A 90 -4.84 -3.47 6.95
C ASP A 90 -4.17 -2.09 7.06
N SER A 91 -4.98 -1.04 6.91
CA SER A 91 -4.54 0.35 7.01
C SER A 91 -3.88 0.68 8.35
N ARG A 92 -4.28 0.05 9.45
CA ARG A 92 -3.64 0.28 10.76
C ARG A 92 -2.19 -0.18 10.75
N ALA A 93 -1.94 -1.38 10.23
CA ALA A 93 -0.58 -1.88 10.04
C ALA A 93 0.21 -1.02 9.07
N GLN A 94 -0.40 -0.63 7.96
CA GLN A 94 0.25 0.20 6.95
C GLN A 94 0.82 1.49 7.55
N PHE A 95 0.05 2.15 8.41
CA PHE A 95 0.46 3.36 9.12
C PHE A 95 1.46 3.07 10.25
N ALA A 96 1.14 2.09 11.11
CA ALA A 96 1.93 1.78 12.30
C ALA A 96 3.37 1.36 11.96
N PHE A 97 3.58 0.66 10.85
CA PHE A 97 4.88 0.18 10.39
C PHE A 97 5.59 1.11 9.40
N SER A 98 5.02 2.27 9.08
CA SER A 98 5.63 3.22 8.16
C SER A 98 6.43 4.31 8.89
N THR A 99 7.43 3.87 9.65
CA THR A 99 8.18 4.69 10.63
C THR A 99 9.69 4.68 10.35
N ALA A 100 10.43 5.62 10.95
CA ALA A 100 11.89 5.63 10.86
C ALA A 100 12.49 4.51 11.71
N ALA A 101 11.88 4.18 12.85
CA ALA A 101 12.26 3.04 13.70
C ALA A 101 12.42 1.73 12.91
N MET A 102 11.51 1.48 11.95
CA MET A 102 11.55 0.30 11.09
C MET A 102 12.76 0.32 10.15
N ASP A 103 12.93 1.38 9.36
CA ASP A 103 14.07 1.54 8.46
C ASP A 103 15.40 1.40 9.22
N ASP A 104 15.53 2.12 10.34
CA ASP A 104 16.71 2.15 11.20
C ASP A 104 17.07 0.77 11.79
N TYR A 105 16.07 0.04 12.26
CA TYR A 105 16.28 -1.28 12.85
C TYR A 105 16.78 -2.28 11.82
N PHE A 106 16.09 -2.36 10.68
CA PHE A 106 16.41 -3.33 9.63
C PHE A 106 17.73 -3.00 8.92
N GLN A 107 18.04 -1.70 8.78
CA GLN A 107 19.37 -1.28 8.34
C GLN A 107 20.48 -1.75 9.30
N ARG A 108 20.28 -1.61 10.62
CA ARG A 108 21.27 -2.06 11.62
C ARG A 108 21.38 -3.57 11.75
N SER A 109 20.28 -4.30 11.61
CA SER A 109 20.30 -5.77 11.68
C SER A 109 20.87 -6.42 10.41
N GLY A 110 20.98 -5.66 9.32
CA GLY A 110 21.38 -6.17 8.01
C GLY A 110 20.29 -7.01 7.33
N MET A 111 19.07 -7.05 7.89
CA MET A 111 17.95 -7.78 7.33
C MET A 111 17.09 -6.87 6.44
N ARG A 112 16.44 -7.46 5.44
CA ARG A 112 15.48 -6.73 4.59
C ARG A 112 14.06 -6.98 5.03
N TYR A 113 13.28 -5.91 5.14
CA TYR A 113 11.85 -6.00 5.40
C TYR A 113 11.05 -5.35 4.27
N PHE A 114 9.79 -5.77 4.15
CA PHE A 114 8.82 -5.09 3.30
C PHE A 114 7.47 -4.97 4.00
N ASN A 115 6.97 -3.74 4.11
CA ASN A 115 5.61 -3.46 4.56
C ASN A 115 4.61 -3.71 3.43
N LEU A 116 4.00 -4.90 3.44
CA LEU A 116 2.96 -5.35 2.52
C LEU A 116 1.57 -5.23 3.15
N ALA A 117 1.37 -4.26 4.05
CA ALA A 117 0.04 -3.79 4.43
C ALA A 117 -0.49 -2.77 3.41
N PHE A 118 -1.82 -2.59 3.39
CA PHE A 118 -2.53 -1.78 2.40
C PHE A 118 -3.50 -0.80 3.06
N GLY A 119 -3.84 0.30 2.36
CA GLY A 119 -4.61 1.41 2.93
C GLY A 119 -6.10 1.16 3.12
N TYR A 120 -6.60 -0.04 2.80
CA TYR A 120 -7.98 -0.43 3.05
C TYR A 120 -8.06 -1.48 4.19
N GLY A 121 -9.26 -2.00 4.43
CA GLY A 121 -9.48 -3.15 5.33
C GLY A 121 -8.97 -4.45 4.69
N GLU A 122 -7.69 -4.50 4.36
CA GLU A 122 -7.04 -5.66 3.75
C GLU A 122 -7.00 -6.83 4.73
N GLN A 123 -7.24 -8.02 4.19
CA GLN A 123 -7.30 -9.26 4.94
C GLN A 123 -6.42 -10.30 4.23
N ASP A 124 -6.39 -11.53 4.71
CA ASP A 124 -5.45 -12.57 4.30
C ASP A 124 -5.49 -12.98 2.82
N LEU A 125 -6.63 -12.87 2.12
CA LEU A 125 -6.76 -13.36 0.74
C LEU A 125 -5.82 -12.65 -0.25
N PHE A 126 -5.68 -11.33 -0.15
CA PHE A 126 -4.86 -10.55 -1.07
C PHE A 126 -3.34 -10.73 -0.89
N PRO A 127 -2.75 -10.52 0.31
CA PRO A 127 -1.34 -10.77 0.52
C PRO A 127 -0.99 -12.24 0.29
N ARG A 128 -1.89 -13.20 0.59
CA ARG A 128 -1.71 -14.61 0.18
C ARG A 128 -1.50 -14.73 -1.32
N LYS A 129 -2.35 -14.09 -2.12
CA LYS A 129 -2.22 -14.13 -3.59
C LYS A 129 -0.93 -13.48 -4.08
N ILE A 130 -0.50 -12.38 -3.48
CA ILE A 130 0.80 -11.75 -3.81
C ILE A 130 1.96 -12.70 -3.49
N ILE A 131 1.95 -13.34 -2.32
CA ILE A 131 2.94 -14.33 -1.91
C ILE A 131 3.00 -15.49 -2.92
N GLU A 132 1.85 -16.00 -3.34
CA GLU A 132 1.75 -17.09 -4.32
C GLU A 132 2.26 -16.69 -5.71
N ILE A 133 1.80 -15.55 -6.25
CA ILE A 133 2.11 -15.12 -7.62
C ILE A 133 3.58 -14.77 -7.80
N HIS A 134 4.19 -14.13 -6.79
CA HIS A 134 5.60 -13.74 -6.84
C HIS A 134 6.53 -14.80 -6.27
N ASP A 135 5.99 -15.92 -5.79
CA ASP A 135 6.71 -16.98 -5.08
C ASP A 135 7.63 -16.41 -3.99
N LEU A 136 7.02 -15.69 -3.05
CA LEU A 136 7.75 -15.04 -1.95
C LEU A 136 8.12 -16.07 -0.88
N HIS A 137 9.38 -16.04 -0.43
CA HIS A 137 9.92 -16.94 0.61
C HIS A 137 10.53 -16.13 1.77
N PRO A 138 9.72 -15.34 2.51
CA PRO A 138 10.23 -14.64 3.67
C PRO A 138 10.62 -15.61 4.78
N ARG A 139 11.61 -15.23 5.59
CA ARG A 139 11.99 -15.96 6.79
C ARG A 139 10.96 -15.78 7.89
N ILE A 140 10.40 -14.57 8.02
CA ILE A 140 9.38 -14.22 9.01
C ILE A 140 8.25 -13.44 8.35
N VAL A 141 7.01 -13.71 8.78
CA VAL A 141 5.83 -12.92 8.45
C VAL A 141 5.23 -12.37 9.74
N VAL A 142 5.26 -11.04 9.89
CA VAL A 142 4.61 -10.31 10.99
C VAL A 142 3.22 -9.90 10.53
N ILE A 143 2.19 -10.29 11.28
CA ILE A 143 0.80 -10.07 10.90
C ILE A 143 0.13 -9.19 11.96
N ASN A 144 -0.37 -8.04 11.54
CA ASN A 144 -1.38 -7.31 12.30
C ASN A 144 -2.69 -8.11 12.21
N THR A 145 -3.13 -8.70 13.31
CA THR A 145 -4.24 -9.67 13.28
C THR A 145 -5.63 -9.04 13.21
N ASP A 146 -5.72 -7.71 13.35
CA ASP A 146 -6.98 -6.98 13.33
C ASP A 146 -7.75 -7.24 12.03
N PHE A 147 -8.87 -7.96 12.15
CA PHE A 147 -9.70 -8.45 11.04
C PHE A 147 -8.99 -9.24 9.92
N PHE A 148 -7.75 -9.72 10.13
CA PHE A 148 -6.93 -10.24 9.04
C PHE A 148 -7.39 -11.61 8.50
N PHE A 149 -7.77 -12.56 9.37
CA PHE A 149 -8.06 -13.96 8.94
C PHE A 149 -9.53 -14.20 8.57
N TYR A 150 -10.11 -13.34 7.75
CA TYR A 150 -11.52 -13.43 7.34
C TYR A 150 -11.72 -14.07 5.96
N ASN A 151 -10.62 -14.48 5.28
CA ASN A 151 -10.59 -15.03 3.92
C ASN A 151 -11.29 -14.12 2.91
N ALA A 152 -11.10 -12.80 3.06
CA ALA A 152 -11.61 -11.80 2.14
C ALA A 152 -10.50 -10.82 1.72
N ALA A 153 -10.86 -9.85 0.87
CA ALA A 153 -9.97 -8.80 0.40
C ALA A 153 -10.77 -7.52 0.15
N SER A 154 -10.10 -6.37 0.06
CA SER A 154 -10.76 -5.11 -0.27
C SER A 154 -11.33 -5.12 -1.69
N ARG A 155 -12.20 -4.15 -1.99
CA ARG A 155 -12.77 -4.00 -3.34
C ARG A 155 -11.68 -3.80 -4.42
N PRO A 156 -10.64 -2.95 -4.23
CA PRO A 156 -9.51 -2.87 -5.16
C PRO A 156 -8.82 -4.21 -5.38
N ALA A 157 -8.52 -4.95 -4.31
CA ALA A 157 -7.89 -6.26 -4.40
C ALA A 157 -8.74 -7.31 -5.14
N LEU A 158 -10.04 -7.39 -4.86
CA LEU A 158 -10.95 -8.35 -5.50
C LEU A 158 -11.05 -8.15 -7.02
N LYS A 159 -10.94 -6.91 -7.51
CA LYS A 159 -10.91 -6.63 -8.96
C LYS A 159 -9.71 -7.29 -9.64
N LEU A 160 -8.55 -7.27 -8.98
CA LEU A 160 -7.31 -7.86 -9.50
C LEU A 160 -7.34 -9.38 -9.41
N ILE A 161 -7.76 -9.92 -8.25
CA ILE A 161 -7.89 -11.37 -8.04
C ILE A 161 -8.89 -11.97 -9.02
N GLY A 162 -10.06 -11.34 -9.19
CA GLY A 162 -11.13 -11.84 -10.06
C GLY A 162 -10.78 -11.85 -11.55
N ALA A 163 -9.89 -10.96 -11.99
CA ALA A 163 -9.37 -10.97 -13.36
C ALA A 163 -8.45 -12.19 -13.63
N ASN A 164 -7.89 -12.80 -12.57
CA ASN A 164 -6.89 -13.86 -12.63
C ASN A 164 -5.69 -13.52 -13.55
N ASP A 165 -5.45 -12.23 -13.79
CA ASP A 165 -4.37 -11.75 -14.63
C ASP A 165 -3.25 -11.26 -13.73
N THR A 166 -2.12 -11.96 -13.79
CA THR A 166 -0.91 -11.63 -13.03
C THR A 166 -0.04 -10.61 -13.76
N GLN A 167 -0.40 -10.26 -15.00
CA GLN A 167 0.33 -9.27 -15.78
C GLN A 167 -0.13 -7.86 -15.43
N PRO A 168 0.79 -6.89 -15.47
CA PRO A 168 0.43 -5.48 -15.39
C PRO A 168 -0.59 -5.12 -16.48
N THR A 169 -1.74 -4.55 -16.09
CA THR A 169 -2.68 -4.07 -17.10
C THR A 169 -2.05 -2.93 -17.88
N LEU A 170 -2.56 -2.67 -19.08
CA LEU A 170 -2.16 -1.48 -19.84
C LEU A 170 -2.36 -0.20 -18.99
N GLY A 171 -3.40 -0.16 -18.17
CA GLY A 171 -3.66 0.94 -17.24
C GLY A 171 -2.52 1.14 -16.23
N GLY A 172 -2.08 0.06 -15.56
CA GLY A 172 -0.97 0.10 -14.62
C GLY A 172 0.34 0.54 -15.27
N GLN A 173 0.66 0.03 -16.46
CA GLN A 173 1.86 0.44 -17.21
C GLN A 173 1.82 1.92 -17.60
N VAL A 174 0.66 2.39 -18.08
CA VAL A 174 0.46 3.81 -18.41
C VAL A 174 0.56 4.68 -17.16
N ARG A 175 0.02 4.26 -16.01
CA ARG A 175 0.16 4.98 -14.74
C ARG A 175 1.61 5.07 -14.28
N LYS A 176 2.39 3.99 -14.36
CA LYS A 176 3.82 4.00 -14.05
C LYS A 176 4.58 5.01 -14.90
N LEU A 177 4.32 4.98 -16.21
CA LEU A 177 4.93 5.92 -17.16
C LEU A 177 4.49 7.37 -16.86
N ALA A 178 3.20 7.59 -16.62
CA ALA A 178 2.65 8.90 -16.28
C ALA A 178 3.27 9.46 -14.99
N GLN A 179 3.46 8.63 -13.95
CA GLN A 179 4.15 9.02 -12.73
C GLN A 179 5.61 9.41 -12.98
N ALA A 180 6.33 8.69 -13.86
CA ALA A 180 7.70 9.05 -14.21
C ALA A 180 7.79 10.45 -14.85
N TYR A 181 6.88 10.75 -15.79
CA TYR A 181 6.77 12.08 -16.38
C TYR A 181 6.31 13.15 -15.38
N HIS A 182 5.34 12.81 -14.54
CA HIS A 182 4.83 13.71 -13.51
C HIS A 182 5.93 14.09 -12.52
N ARG A 183 6.71 13.12 -12.05
CA ARG A 183 7.89 13.37 -11.21
C ARG A 183 8.87 14.29 -11.92
N ASP A 184 9.28 13.96 -13.15
CA ASP A 184 10.29 14.75 -13.88
C ASP A 184 9.83 16.20 -14.15
N LEU A 185 8.55 16.39 -14.49
CA LEU A 185 8.02 17.69 -14.87
C LEU A 185 7.58 18.52 -13.66
N CYS A 186 6.86 17.93 -12.72
CA CYS A 186 6.16 18.65 -11.65
C CYS A 186 7.02 18.89 -10.40
N THR A 187 8.23 18.31 -10.32
CA THR A 187 9.21 18.68 -9.27
C THR A 187 10.18 19.77 -9.73
N ARG A 188 9.99 20.37 -10.93
CA ARG A 188 10.83 21.47 -11.43
C ARG A 188 10.25 22.82 -10.99
N PRO A 189 10.89 23.55 -10.06
CA PRO A 189 10.33 24.78 -9.50
C PRO A 189 10.15 25.91 -10.53
N ASP A 190 10.98 25.95 -11.58
CA ASP A 190 11.01 27.05 -12.55
C ASP A 190 10.24 26.77 -13.85
N SER A 191 9.54 25.62 -13.95
CA SER A 191 8.84 25.23 -15.16
C SER A 191 7.48 25.93 -15.25
N ALA A 192 7.34 26.89 -16.19
CA ALA A 192 6.05 27.53 -16.48
C ALA A 192 4.97 26.51 -16.88
N LEU A 193 5.37 25.44 -17.60
CA LEU A 193 4.47 24.34 -17.92
C LEU A 193 4.03 23.60 -16.65
N ALA A 194 4.95 23.33 -15.72
CA ALA A 194 4.61 22.67 -14.46
C ALA A 194 3.64 23.52 -13.64
N GLY A 195 3.85 24.83 -13.54
CA GLY A 195 2.92 25.74 -12.86
C GLY A 195 1.51 25.78 -13.49
N ALA A 196 1.39 25.46 -14.77
CA ALA A 196 0.10 25.45 -15.47
C ALA A 196 -0.67 24.13 -15.33
N ILE A 197 0.01 22.99 -15.24
CA ILE A 197 -0.65 21.66 -15.30
C ILE A 197 -0.51 20.84 -14.02
N CYS A 198 0.52 21.10 -13.20
CA CYS A 198 0.76 20.37 -11.96
C CYS A 198 0.03 21.08 -10.82
N SER A 199 -0.83 20.35 -10.13
CA SER A 199 -1.49 20.83 -8.91
C SER A 199 -0.99 20.03 -7.71
N ASN A 200 -0.92 20.67 -6.54
CA ASN A 200 -0.73 19.99 -5.26
C ASN A 200 -2.05 19.88 -4.47
N GLY A 201 -3.19 19.92 -5.16
CA GLY A 201 -4.51 20.13 -4.56
C GLY A 201 -5.14 18.90 -3.89
N SER A 202 -4.79 17.69 -4.33
CA SER A 202 -5.34 16.46 -3.75
C SER A 202 -4.42 15.88 -2.66
N GLY A 203 -5.01 15.30 -1.62
CA GLY A 203 -4.27 14.47 -0.68
C GLY A 203 -3.67 13.26 -1.41
N GLY A 204 -2.50 12.78 -1.02
CA GLY A 204 -1.88 11.64 -1.68
C GLY A 204 -0.80 11.00 -0.84
N GLN A 205 -0.58 9.74 -1.12
CA GLN A 205 0.34 8.88 -0.38
C GLN A 205 1.39 8.35 -1.34
N PHE A 206 2.60 8.22 -0.83
CA PHE A 206 3.70 7.63 -1.56
C PHE A 206 4.18 6.39 -0.82
N LYS A 207 4.61 5.36 -1.56
CA LYS A 207 5.09 4.11 -0.99
C LYS A 207 6.49 3.81 -1.50
N SER A 208 7.37 3.38 -0.61
CA SER A 208 8.70 2.94 -0.98
C SER A 208 8.63 1.62 -1.74
N SER A 209 9.16 1.61 -2.95
CA SER A 209 9.45 0.40 -3.73
C SER A 209 10.50 -0.50 -3.07
N ARG A 210 11.25 0.01 -2.08
CA ARG A 210 12.30 -0.71 -1.36
C ARG A 210 11.82 -1.38 -0.09
N THR A 211 11.06 -0.66 0.75
CA THR A 211 10.64 -1.18 2.07
C THR A 211 9.13 -1.25 2.25
N GLY A 212 8.34 -0.81 1.28
CA GLY A 212 6.88 -0.69 1.42
C GLY A 212 6.44 0.40 2.39
N ARG A 213 7.38 1.15 3.02
CA ARG A 213 7.07 2.26 3.91
C ARG A 213 6.34 3.36 3.16
N MET A 214 5.28 3.89 3.77
CA MET A 214 4.61 5.07 3.25
C MET A 214 5.28 6.38 3.67
N THR A 215 5.16 7.39 2.82
CA THR A 215 5.48 8.79 3.12
C THR A 215 4.29 9.68 2.78
N ASN A 216 4.28 10.89 3.34
CA ASN A 216 3.14 11.81 3.31
C ASN A 216 1.89 11.21 3.98
N ILE A 217 2.13 10.41 5.02
CA ILE A 217 1.11 9.88 5.91
C ILE A 217 0.64 11.05 6.76
N ASN A 218 -0.67 11.28 6.75
CA ASN A 218 -1.37 12.31 7.54
C ASN A 218 -1.36 13.72 6.89
N PRO A 219 -2.53 14.26 6.48
CA PRO A 219 -2.67 15.71 6.41
C PRO A 219 -2.44 16.30 7.80
N ALA A 220 -2.23 17.60 7.93
CA ALA A 220 -2.04 18.27 9.22
C ALA A 220 -3.31 18.22 10.11
N ILE A 221 -3.74 17.03 10.52
CA ILE A 221 -4.88 16.79 11.41
C ILE A 221 -4.35 16.97 12.83
N SER A 222 -4.82 18.03 13.49
CA SER A 222 -4.43 18.41 14.84
C SER A 222 -5.16 17.63 15.94
N ARG A 223 -6.12 16.77 15.59
CA ARG A 223 -6.88 15.99 16.57
C ARG A 223 -6.09 14.76 16.98
N ARG A 224 -6.02 14.53 18.28
CA ARG A 224 -5.42 13.35 18.88
C ARG A 224 -6.47 12.64 19.73
N TYR A 225 -6.59 11.34 19.55
CA TYR A 225 -7.48 10.49 20.30
C TYR A 225 -6.65 9.42 21.00
N PRO A 226 -6.82 9.22 22.32
CA PRO A 226 -6.08 8.18 23.02
C PRO A 226 -6.45 6.80 22.45
N THR A 227 -5.44 5.94 22.38
CA THR A 227 -5.63 4.51 22.22
C THR A 227 -6.09 3.89 23.54
N ALA A 228 -6.87 2.82 23.46
CA ALA A 228 -7.35 2.11 24.64
C ALA A 228 -7.56 0.64 24.31
N GLU A 229 -7.38 -0.22 25.31
CA GLU A 229 -7.85 -1.59 25.24
C GLU A 229 -9.38 -1.63 25.39
N ALA A 230 -10.04 -2.35 24.49
CA ALA A 230 -11.44 -2.68 24.61
C ALA A 230 -11.58 -4.05 25.29
N ALA A 231 -12.59 -4.19 26.16
CA ALA A 231 -13.00 -5.51 26.62
C ALA A 231 -13.43 -6.32 25.40
N GLY A 232 -12.63 -7.33 25.05
CA GLY A 232 -12.85 -8.09 23.84
C GLY A 232 -14.08 -8.97 23.94
N ALA A 233 -14.85 -9.00 22.86
CA ALA A 233 -15.93 -9.94 22.68
C ALA A 233 -15.45 -11.04 21.73
N GLN A 234 -15.75 -12.30 22.06
CA GLN A 234 -15.51 -13.38 21.12
C GLN A 234 -16.33 -13.11 19.85
N PRO A 235 -15.69 -13.00 18.68
CA PRO A 235 -16.42 -12.76 17.44
C PRO A 235 -17.30 -13.98 17.15
N ALA A 236 -18.52 -13.75 16.64
CA ALA A 236 -19.47 -14.82 16.35
C ALA A 236 -18.92 -15.88 15.37
N ASN A 237 -17.93 -15.49 14.56
CA ASN A 237 -17.25 -16.33 13.58
C ASN A 237 -15.83 -16.76 14.02
N ALA A 238 -15.54 -16.82 15.33
CA ALA A 238 -14.20 -17.15 15.83
C ALA A 238 -13.63 -18.49 15.29
N GLU A 239 -14.45 -19.52 15.14
CA GLU A 239 -14.00 -20.81 14.57
C GLU A 239 -13.60 -20.69 13.09
N LEU A 240 -14.33 -19.89 12.31
CA LEU A 240 -13.98 -19.62 10.92
C LEU A 240 -12.66 -18.85 10.84
N ILE A 241 -12.47 -17.85 11.71
CA ILE A 241 -11.23 -17.08 11.81
C ILE A 241 -10.05 -18.01 12.14
N LEU A 242 -10.21 -18.91 13.13
CA LEU A 242 -9.18 -19.89 13.48
C LEU A 242 -8.88 -20.87 12.33
N SER A 243 -9.91 -21.33 11.62
CA SER A 243 -9.74 -22.18 10.44
C SER A 243 -8.93 -21.47 9.34
N ASN A 244 -9.23 -20.20 9.07
CA ASN A 244 -8.48 -19.40 8.10
C ASN A 244 -7.04 -19.16 8.55
N ALA A 245 -6.82 -18.88 9.84
CA ALA A 245 -5.49 -18.71 10.40
C ALA A 245 -4.64 -19.99 10.30
N ARG A 246 -5.22 -21.17 10.57
CA ARG A 246 -4.57 -22.47 10.34
C ARG A 246 -4.18 -22.67 8.88
N ALA A 247 -5.09 -22.39 7.95
CA ALA A 247 -4.79 -22.50 6.52
C ALA A 247 -3.68 -21.54 6.07
N PHE A 248 -3.69 -20.30 6.58
CA PHE A 248 -2.65 -19.33 6.29
C PHE A 248 -1.30 -19.76 6.86
N LYS A 249 -1.26 -20.24 8.11
CA LYS A 249 -0.04 -20.77 8.72
C LYS A 249 0.51 -21.96 7.93
N ALA A 250 -0.33 -22.91 7.53
CA ALA A 250 0.11 -24.05 6.74
C ALA A 250 0.77 -23.62 5.42
N MET A 251 0.24 -22.58 4.77
CA MET A 251 0.85 -21.99 3.58
C MET A 251 2.22 -21.37 3.88
N LEU A 252 2.38 -20.65 5.01
CA LEU A 252 3.67 -20.11 5.43
C LEU A 252 4.68 -21.20 5.80
N ASP A 253 4.25 -22.23 6.54
CA ASP A 253 5.10 -23.35 6.95
C ASP A 253 5.64 -24.11 5.73
N ALA A 254 4.80 -24.31 4.70
CA ALA A 254 5.21 -24.93 3.44
C ALA A 254 6.30 -24.14 2.69
N ARG A 255 6.47 -22.86 3.03
CA ARG A 255 7.49 -21.95 2.48
C ARG A 255 8.66 -21.73 3.44
N GLY A 256 8.69 -22.42 4.57
CA GLY A 256 9.71 -22.24 5.61
C GLY A 256 9.61 -20.92 6.37
N ALA A 257 8.49 -20.20 6.27
CA ALA A 257 8.30 -18.91 6.90
C ALA A 257 7.72 -19.05 8.31
N ARG A 258 8.31 -18.35 9.30
CA ARG A 258 7.78 -18.29 10.66
C ARG A 258 6.73 -17.18 10.78
N MET A 259 5.58 -17.53 11.32
CA MET A 259 4.49 -16.60 11.60
C MET A 259 4.68 -15.92 12.97
N VAL A 260 4.49 -14.60 13.02
CA VAL A 260 4.46 -13.79 14.25
C VAL A 260 3.23 -12.88 14.21
N LEU A 261 2.50 -12.82 15.31
CA LEU A 261 1.29 -12.01 15.44
C LEU A 261 1.57 -10.73 16.23
N THR A 262 0.86 -9.66 15.89
CA THR A 262 0.77 -8.44 16.69
C THR A 262 -0.57 -7.74 16.42
N VAL A 263 -0.86 -6.66 17.15
CA VAL A 263 -1.98 -5.76 16.89
C VAL A 263 -1.51 -4.31 17.01
N ALA A 264 -1.68 -3.53 15.96
CA ALA A 264 -1.45 -2.10 15.94
C ALA A 264 -2.53 -1.38 16.78
N PRO A 265 -2.17 -0.60 17.81
CA PRO A 265 -3.14 0.04 18.68
C PRO A 265 -4.01 1.06 17.95
N PHE A 266 -5.28 1.12 18.36
CA PHE A 266 -6.24 2.16 18.01
C PHE A 266 -7.16 2.46 19.22
N SER A 267 -8.17 3.31 19.05
CA SER A 267 -9.02 3.76 20.17
C SER A 267 -9.86 2.65 20.83
N ARG A 268 -9.95 1.46 20.24
CA ARG A 268 -10.70 0.31 20.78
C ARG A 268 -10.00 -1.02 20.50
N THR A 269 -8.72 -1.09 20.81
CA THR A 269 -7.86 -2.25 20.52
C THR A 269 -8.36 -3.50 21.24
N ASP A 270 -8.63 -4.57 20.50
CA ASP A 270 -9.01 -5.87 21.05
C ASP A 270 -7.94 -6.92 20.70
N PHE A 271 -7.33 -7.50 21.73
CA PHE A 271 -6.29 -8.52 21.59
C PHE A 271 -6.83 -9.96 21.62
N THR A 272 -8.11 -10.15 21.97
CA THR A 272 -8.71 -11.46 22.27
C THR A 272 -8.51 -12.46 21.14
N MET A 273 -8.73 -12.03 19.90
CA MET A 273 -8.59 -12.91 18.75
C MET A 273 -7.12 -13.23 18.44
N ALA A 274 -6.21 -12.26 18.64
CA ALA A 274 -4.77 -12.47 18.46
C ALA A 274 -4.22 -13.50 19.48
N GLU A 275 -4.61 -13.38 20.74
CA GLU A 275 -4.25 -14.30 21.82
C GLU A 275 -4.77 -15.71 21.53
N ARG A 276 -6.02 -15.82 21.10
CA ARG A 276 -6.64 -17.10 20.78
C ARG A 276 -6.01 -17.77 19.56
N ILE A 277 -5.68 -17.02 18.50
CA ILE A 277 -4.95 -17.55 17.33
C ILE A 277 -3.54 -18.00 17.75
N SER A 278 -2.83 -17.20 18.55
CA SER A 278 -1.50 -17.54 19.04
C SER A 278 -1.50 -18.86 19.81
N ALA A 279 -2.47 -19.03 20.72
CA ALA A 279 -2.63 -20.26 21.50
C ALA A 279 -2.99 -21.47 20.63
N ASP A 280 -3.91 -21.32 19.68
CA ASP A 280 -4.34 -22.41 18.77
C ASP A 280 -3.20 -22.88 17.85
N LEU A 281 -2.40 -21.95 17.35
CA LEU A 281 -1.37 -22.22 16.35
C LEU A 281 0.03 -22.46 16.92
N GLY A 282 0.25 -22.18 18.22
CA GLY A 282 1.57 -22.21 18.85
C GLY A 282 2.54 -21.20 18.24
N VAL A 283 2.06 -20.04 17.78
CA VAL A 283 2.89 -18.98 17.17
C VAL A 283 3.12 -17.84 18.15
N ALA A 284 4.22 -17.11 17.99
CA ALA A 284 4.53 -15.98 18.86
C ALA A 284 3.53 -14.84 18.65
N PHE A 285 3.02 -14.27 19.75
CA PHE A 285 2.24 -13.05 19.75
C PHE A 285 2.96 -11.98 20.56
N ILE A 286 3.33 -10.89 19.88
CA ILE A 286 3.95 -9.73 20.52
C ILE A 286 2.83 -8.76 20.90
N ARG A 287 2.43 -8.81 22.17
CA ARG A 287 1.46 -7.90 22.75
C ARG A 287 2.15 -6.65 23.28
N ILE A 288 1.95 -5.53 22.60
CA ILE A 288 2.29 -4.21 23.12
C ILE A 288 1.01 -3.60 23.69
N PRO A 289 0.98 -3.15 24.97
CA PRO A 289 -0.19 -2.51 25.56
C PRO A 289 -0.73 -1.39 24.67
N ALA A 290 -2.05 -1.25 24.59
CA ALA A 290 -2.64 -0.23 23.74
C ALA A 290 -2.50 1.18 24.32
N GLU A 291 -2.37 1.34 25.64
CA GLU A 291 -2.29 2.64 26.32
C GLU A 291 -0.97 3.38 26.04
N GLY A 292 -1.00 4.72 26.14
CA GLY A 292 0.18 5.57 25.97
C GLY A 292 0.50 5.96 24.52
N TYR A 293 -0.43 5.68 23.60
CA TYR A 293 -0.37 6.07 22.20
C TYR A 293 -1.57 6.94 21.83
N GLU A 294 -1.49 7.58 20.66
CA GLU A 294 -2.51 8.47 20.12
C GLU A 294 -2.78 8.11 18.65
N THR A 295 -4.03 8.30 18.24
CA THR A 295 -4.48 8.20 16.85
C THR A 295 -4.92 9.57 16.35
N PHE A 296 -4.84 9.80 15.04
CA PHE A 296 -5.33 11.06 14.45
C PHE A 296 -6.81 11.00 14.01
N ASP A 297 -7.39 9.80 13.92
CA ASP A 297 -8.76 9.58 13.43
C ASP A 297 -9.50 8.43 14.15
N THR A 298 -9.09 8.08 15.37
CA THR A 298 -9.56 6.93 16.18
C THR A 298 -9.12 5.54 15.68
N ASN A 299 -8.55 5.43 14.46
CA ASN A 299 -8.18 4.15 13.85
C ASN A 299 -6.68 4.03 13.59
N HIS A 300 -6.02 5.11 13.16
CA HIS A 300 -4.63 5.09 12.75
C HIS A 300 -3.77 5.87 13.73
N LEU A 301 -2.68 5.25 14.18
CA LEU A 301 -1.69 5.90 15.03
C LEU A 301 -1.21 7.21 14.38
N ASP A 302 -1.03 8.25 15.21
CA ASP A 302 -0.29 9.41 14.78
C ASP A 302 1.19 9.07 14.58
N ARG A 303 1.92 9.97 13.90
CA ARG A 303 3.31 9.70 13.51
C ARG A 303 4.21 9.42 14.71
N GLU A 304 4.03 10.16 15.80
CA GLU A 304 4.86 10.02 16.99
C GLU A 304 4.58 8.69 17.71
N SER A 305 3.31 8.34 17.83
CA SER A 305 2.86 7.11 18.46
C SER A 305 3.23 5.88 17.63
N ALA A 306 3.09 5.93 16.30
CA ALA A 306 3.57 4.88 15.40
C ALA A 306 5.07 4.63 15.56
N GLU A 307 5.88 5.69 15.62
CA GLU A 307 7.33 5.62 15.84
C GLU A 307 7.68 4.96 17.18
N ARG A 308 7.06 5.40 18.29
CA ARG A 308 7.27 4.81 19.62
C ARG A 308 6.82 3.35 19.67
N TRP A 309 5.64 3.05 19.12
CA TRP A 309 5.07 1.71 19.11
C TRP A 309 5.93 0.74 18.27
N SER A 310 6.32 1.15 17.05
CA SER A 310 7.22 0.36 16.19
C SER A 310 8.52 0.03 16.90
N ARG A 311 9.14 1.00 17.58
CA ARG A 311 10.38 0.77 18.34
C ARG A 311 10.18 -0.28 19.42
N ARG A 312 9.10 -0.17 20.19
CA ARG A 312 8.78 -1.14 21.24
C ARG A 312 8.51 -2.54 20.68
N LEU A 313 7.77 -2.63 19.58
CA LEU A 313 7.54 -3.90 18.88
C LEU A 313 8.87 -4.54 18.45
N LEU A 314 9.79 -3.75 17.89
CA LEU A 314 11.08 -4.23 17.40
C LEU A 314 12.02 -4.72 18.52
N GLU A 315 11.92 -4.17 19.72
CA GLU A 315 12.62 -4.67 20.92
C GLU A 315 12.21 -6.12 21.21
N GLU A 316 10.92 -6.42 21.15
CA GLU A 316 10.35 -7.75 21.41
C GLU A 316 10.49 -8.70 20.20
N LEU A 317 10.46 -8.18 18.97
CA LEU A 317 10.62 -8.95 17.74
C LEU A 317 12.08 -9.38 17.53
N GLY A 318 13.05 -8.60 18.00
CA GLY A 318 14.47 -8.85 17.78
C GLY A 318 14.98 -10.22 18.24
N PRO A 319 14.64 -10.71 19.44
CA PRO A 319 14.94 -12.08 19.86
C PRO A 319 14.41 -13.15 18.89
N ILE A 320 13.22 -12.96 18.32
CA ILE A 320 12.60 -13.89 17.37
C ILE A 320 13.36 -13.89 16.04
N LEU A 321 13.74 -12.70 15.54
CA LEU A 321 14.49 -12.54 14.30
C LEU A 321 15.85 -13.25 14.34
N ARG A 322 16.52 -13.25 15.50
CA ARG A 322 17.83 -13.90 15.69
C ARG A 322 17.77 -15.43 15.76
N GLN A 323 16.59 -16.01 15.96
CA GLN A 323 16.41 -17.46 16.06
C GLN A 323 16.16 -18.15 14.71
N VAL A 324 15.96 -17.38 13.65
CA VAL A 324 15.74 -17.95 12.32
C VAL A 324 17.11 -18.22 11.69
N PRO A 325 17.34 -19.41 11.10
CA PRO A 325 18.59 -19.73 10.42
C PRO A 325 18.83 -18.88 9.17
#